data_AF-A0A521Q361-F1
#
_entry.id   AF-A0A521Q361-F1
#
_cell.length_a   1.000
_cell.length_b   1.000
_cell.length_c   1.000
_cell.angle_alpha   90.00
_cell.angle_beta   90.00
_cell.angle_gamma   90.00
#
_symmetry.space_group_name_H-M   'P 1'
#
loop_
_entity.id
_entity.type
_entity.pdbx_description
1 polymer ?
#
loop_
_entity_poly.entity_id
_entity_poly.type
_entity_poly.pdbx_seq_one_letter_code
_entity_poly.pdbx_strand_id
1 'polypeptide(L)'
;MQNLGQLDWPHETNIAISLRQGRLLLDVDLPAIEDMPISHWTADHRKLLLVQKPLSKQKIAFCYVDHVCSLILRLIGHSMATSTAIKTVAVSAYTQRKISSGQADDDYVATVEISRTAWEQIDRRAMDEIDPQNLLRRHGACIETNGRGILLVQQPLQ
;
A
#
# COMPACT_ATOMS: atom_id res chain seq x y z
N MET A 1 1.19 19.75 -7.69
CA MET A 1 0.55 19.31 -6.43
C MET A 1 -0.92 18.90 -6.59
N GLN A 2 -1.64 19.27 -7.65
CA GLN A 2 -3.06 18.91 -7.83
C GLN A 2 -3.33 17.47 -8.33
N ASN A 3 -2.31 16.71 -8.75
CA ASN A 3 -2.54 15.44 -9.46
C ASN A 3 -2.78 14.22 -8.56
N LEU A 4 -2.25 14.19 -7.32
CA LEU A 4 -2.45 13.06 -6.41
C LEU A 4 -3.91 12.93 -5.95
N GLY A 5 -4.63 14.04 -5.81
CA GLY A 5 -6.05 14.07 -5.44
C GLY A 5 -7.01 13.59 -6.54
N GLN A 6 -6.51 13.28 -7.74
CA GLN A 6 -7.30 12.75 -8.86
C GLN A 6 -7.26 11.21 -8.95
N LEU A 7 -6.56 10.54 -8.03
CA LEU A 7 -6.53 9.09 -7.99
C LEU A 7 -7.85 8.56 -7.45
N ASP A 8 -8.57 7.76 -8.25
CA ASP A 8 -9.71 6.99 -7.78
C ASP A 8 -9.23 5.90 -6.81
N TRP A 9 -9.54 6.11 -5.53
CA TRP A 9 -9.26 5.18 -4.45
C TRP A 9 -10.53 4.38 -4.08
N PRO A 10 -10.41 3.08 -3.77
CA PRO A 10 -11.55 2.29 -3.32
C PRO A 10 -12.09 2.72 -1.94
N HIS A 11 -11.29 3.42 -1.14
CA HIS A 11 -11.63 4.02 0.16
C HIS A 11 -10.97 5.41 0.30
N GLU A 12 -11.46 6.26 1.20
CA GLU A 12 -10.86 7.58 1.46
C GLU A 12 -9.45 7.42 2.05
N THR A 13 -8.41 7.63 1.23
CA THR A 13 -7.00 7.54 1.62
C THR A 13 -6.49 8.95 1.89
N ASN A 14 -6.24 9.26 3.16
CA ASN A 14 -5.64 10.53 3.55
C ASN A 14 -4.13 10.49 3.33
N ILE A 15 -3.61 11.52 2.65
CA ILE A 15 -2.17 11.62 2.35
C ILE A 15 -1.68 13.01 2.78
N ALA A 16 -0.87 13.06 3.83
CA ALA A 16 -0.12 14.27 4.16
C ALA A 16 1.15 14.34 3.30
N ILE A 17 1.47 15.54 2.80
CA ILE A 17 2.54 15.72 1.81
C ILE A 17 3.53 16.76 2.31
N SER A 18 4.82 16.40 2.31
CA SER A 18 5.93 17.32 2.57
C SER A 18 6.96 17.22 1.46
N LEU A 19 7.24 18.34 0.78
CA LEU A 19 8.25 18.41 -0.28
C LEU A 19 9.38 19.35 0.13
N ARG A 20 10.59 18.81 0.30
CA ARG A 20 11.79 19.57 0.67
C ARG A 20 12.97 19.16 -0.19
N GLN A 21 13.56 20.11 -0.91
CA GLN A 21 14.78 19.89 -1.71
C GLN A 21 14.71 18.68 -2.67
N GLY A 22 13.53 18.44 -3.26
CA GLY A 22 13.31 17.30 -4.16
C GLY A 22 13.03 15.97 -3.47
N ARG A 23 13.03 15.90 -2.14
CA ARG A 23 12.52 14.76 -1.37
C ARG A 23 11.04 14.99 -1.05
N LEU A 24 10.20 14.09 -1.56
CA LEU A 24 8.77 14.05 -1.29
C LEU A 24 8.50 13.00 -0.21
N LEU A 25 8.08 13.44 0.98
CA LEU A 25 7.57 12.57 2.03
C LEU A 25 6.05 12.51 1.94
N LEU A 26 5.54 11.29 1.84
CA LEU A 26 4.12 10.96 1.88
C LEU A 26 3.83 10.26 3.21
N ASP A 27 2.93 10.83 3.98
CA ASP A 27 2.38 10.23 5.19
C ASP A 27 0.98 9.71 4.85
N VAL A 28 0.78 8.40 4.90
CA VAL A 28 -0.32 7.71 4.19
C VAL A 28 -1.17 6.89 5.15
N ASP A 29 -2.45 7.20 5.20
CA ASP A 29 -3.47 6.37 5.85
C ASP A 29 -3.82 5.18 4.95
N LEU A 30 -3.49 3.97 5.41
CA LEU A 30 -3.75 2.72 4.71
C LEU A 30 -5.02 2.05 5.23
N PRO A 31 -5.70 1.26 4.37
CA PRO A 31 -6.77 0.38 4.83
C PRO A 31 -6.24 -0.60 5.87
N ALA A 32 -7.09 -0.99 6.80
CA ALA A 32 -6.80 -2.01 7.79
C ALA A 32 -7.18 -3.41 7.25
N ILE A 33 -6.75 -4.47 7.95
CA ILE A 33 -7.06 -5.84 7.52
C ILE A 33 -8.57 -6.13 7.60
N GLU A 34 -9.28 -5.42 8.47
CA GLU A 34 -10.73 -5.50 8.63
C GLU A 34 -11.49 -4.96 7.41
N ASP A 35 -10.86 -4.11 6.60
CA ASP A 35 -11.44 -3.56 5.37
C ASP A 35 -11.32 -4.54 4.18
N MET A 36 -10.58 -5.64 4.34
CA MET A 36 -10.39 -6.61 3.28
C MET A 36 -11.67 -7.43 3.02
N PRO A 37 -11.91 -7.83 1.76
CA PRO A 37 -13.03 -8.70 1.45
C PRO A 37 -12.89 -10.02 2.23
N ILE A 38 -13.97 -10.41 2.91
CA ILE A 38 -14.06 -11.66 3.67
C ILE A 38 -14.61 -12.84 2.86
N SER A 39 -14.98 -12.60 1.61
CA SER A 39 -15.60 -13.57 0.73
C SER A 39 -15.31 -13.25 -0.74
N HIS A 40 -15.48 -14.26 -1.60
CA HIS A 40 -15.36 -14.12 -3.05
C HIS A 40 -16.54 -14.80 -3.73
N TRP A 41 -16.85 -14.37 -4.95
CA TRP A 41 -17.88 -14.98 -5.78
C TRP A 41 -17.27 -16.04 -6.69
N THR A 42 -17.94 -17.19 -6.79
CA THR A 42 -17.55 -18.28 -7.70
C THR A 42 -18.73 -18.68 -8.56
N ALA A 43 -18.48 -19.01 -9.83
CA ALA A 43 -19.52 -19.53 -10.70
C ALA A 43 -19.86 -20.98 -10.33
N ASP A 44 -21.14 -21.25 -10.05
CA ASP A 44 -21.69 -22.61 -10.07
C ASP A 44 -22.24 -22.88 -11.47
N HIS A 45 -21.41 -23.48 -12.31
CA HIS A 45 -21.77 -23.79 -13.70
C HIS A 45 -22.92 -24.80 -13.83
N ARG A 46 -23.20 -25.60 -12.80
CA ARG A 46 -24.32 -26.56 -12.83
C ARG A 46 -25.65 -25.88 -12.59
N LYS A 47 -25.65 -24.85 -11.75
CA LYS A 47 -26.86 -24.10 -11.40
C LYS A 47 -27.00 -22.78 -12.18
N LEU A 48 -25.99 -22.39 -12.96
CA LEU A 48 -25.91 -21.11 -13.67
C LEU A 48 -26.07 -19.90 -12.73
N LEU A 49 -25.43 -19.96 -11.56
CA LEU A 49 -25.53 -18.94 -10.50
C LEU A 49 -24.13 -18.53 -10.01
N LEU A 50 -24.04 -17.34 -9.41
CA LEU A 50 -22.87 -16.95 -8.61
C LEU A 50 -23.11 -17.33 -7.14
N VAL A 51 -22.12 -17.99 -6.54
CA VAL A 51 -22.15 -18.41 -5.14
C VAL A 51 -21.03 -17.71 -4.39
N GLN A 52 -21.41 -17.00 -3.32
CA GLN A 52 -20.47 -16.37 -2.40
C GLN A 52 -19.84 -17.43 -1.49
N LYS A 53 -18.51 -17.41 -1.38
CA LYS A 53 -17.74 -18.33 -0.53
C LYS A 53 -16.81 -17.54 0.39
N PRO A 54 -16.69 -17.92 1.67
CA PRO A 54 -15.78 -17.25 2.59
C PRO A 54 -14.32 -17.43 2.13
N LEU A 55 -13.51 -16.40 2.36
CA LEU A 55 -12.06 -16.49 2.19
C LEU A 55 -11.43 -17.06 3.47
N SER A 56 -10.36 -17.84 3.30
CA SER A 56 -9.58 -18.30 4.46
C SER A 56 -8.84 -17.12 5.10
N LYS A 57 -8.56 -17.19 6.40
CA LYS A 57 -7.78 -16.15 7.11
C LYS A 57 -6.43 -15.88 6.43
N GLN A 58 -5.77 -16.93 5.95
CA GLN A 58 -4.51 -16.83 5.22
C GLN A 58 -4.67 -16.07 3.90
N LYS A 59 -5.77 -16.29 3.16
CA LYS A 59 -6.04 -15.60 1.90
C LYS A 59 -6.37 -14.12 2.13
N ILE A 60 -7.12 -13.81 3.19
CA ILE A 60 -7.39 -12.42 3.61
C ILE A 60 -6.08 -11.71 3.93
N ALA A 61 -5.22 -12.33 4.74
CA ALA A 61 -3.93 -11.75 5.10
C ALA A 61 -2.99 -11.56 3.90
N PHE A 62 -2.98 -12.51 2.96
CA PHE A 62 -2.25 -12.35 1.70
C PHE A 62 -2.76 -11.16 0.88
N CYS A 63 -4.09 -11.08 0.67
CA CYS A 63 -4.72 -9.98 -0.06
C CYS A 63 -4.45 -8.63 0.61
N TYR A 64 -4.44 -8.60 1.95
CA TYR A 64 -4.13 -7.41 2.71
C TYR A 64 -2.73 -6.86 2.43
N VAL A 65 -1.70 -7.70 2.58
CA VAL A 65 -0.30 -7.31 2.36
C VAL A 65 -0.06 -6.91 0.91
N ASP A 66 -0.61 -7.67 -0.03
CA ASP A 66 -0.52 -7.39 -1.47
C ASP A 66 -1.18 -6.04 -1.82
N HIS A 67 -2.36 -5.76 -1.24
CA HIS A 67 -3.04 -4.50 -1.42
C HIS A 67 -2.23 -3.32 -0.88
N VAL A 68 -1.72 -3.42 0.36
CA VAL A 68 -0.87 -2.37 0.96
C VAL A 68 0.38 -2.11 0.11
N CYS A 69 1.09 -3.16 -0.31
CA CYS A 69 2.28 -3.01 -1.16
C CYS A 69 1.94 -2.35 -2.51
N SER A 70 0.81 -2.73 -3.10
CA SER A 70 0.33 -2.17 -4.36
C SER A 70 -0.01 -0.68 -4.24
N LEU A 71 -0.66 -0.26 -3.14
CA LEU A 71 -0.98 1.15 -2.86
C LEU A 71 0.31 1.98 -2.74
N ILE A 72 1.27 1.52 -1.94
CA ILE A 72 2.56 2.19 -1.74
C ILE A 72 3.30 2.34 -3.08
N LEU A 73 3.37 1.26 -3.87
CA LEU A 73 4.05 1.29 -5.15
C LEU A 73 3.37 2.25 -6.14
N ARG A 74 2.02 2.26 -6.18
CA ARG A 74 1.24 3.19 -6.99
C ARG A 74 1.53 4.65 -6.63
N LEU A 75 1.63 4.96 -5.34
CA LEU A 75 1.96 6.31 -4.87
C LEU A 75 3.37 6.75 -5.27
N ILE A 76 4.35 5.87 -5.13
CA ILE A 76 5.74 6.14 -5.54
C ILE A 76 5.79 6.39 -7.05
N GLY A 77 5.19 5.49 -7.84
CA GLY A 77 5.19 5.61 -9.30
C GLY A 77 4.49 6.87 -9.80
N HIS A 78 3.32 7.19 -9.23
CA HIS A 78 2.60 8.41 -9.59
C HIS A 78 3.40 9.66 -9.22
N SER A 79 3.99 9.70 -8.03
CA SER A 79 4.85 10.80 -7.57
C SER A 79 6.04 11.00 -8.51
N MET A 80 6.74 9.92 -8.85
CA MET A 80 7.89 9.96 -9.77
C MET A 80 7.51 10.38 -11.20
N ALA A 81 6.31 10.02 -11.66
CA ALA A 81 5.79 10.43 -12.96
C ALA A 81 5.30 11.89 -12.99
N THR A 82 4.84 12.42 -11.85
CA THR A 82 4.25 13.75 -11.77
C THR A 82 5.26 14.88 -11.97
N SER A 83 6.50 14.72 -11.51
CA SER A 83 7.53 15.76 -11.67
C SER A 83 8.95 15.21 -11.60
N THR A 84 9.78 15.58 -12.57
CA THR A 84 11.22 15.27 -12.59
C THR A 84 12.01 16.01 -11.51
N ALA A 85 11.42 17.03 -10.86
CA ALA A 85 12.01 17.72 -9.71
C ALA A 85 12.01 16.87 -8.43
N ILE A 86 11.11 15.89 -8.34
CA ILE A 86 11.10 14.90 -7.25
C ILE A 86 12.24 13.92 -7.49
N LYS A 87 13.28 13.97 -6.64
CA LYS A 87 14.47 13.13 -6.69
C LYS A 87 14.37 11.92 -5.78
N THR A 88 13.53 11.98 -4.76
CA THR A 88 13.29 10.87 -3.83
C THR A 88 11.85 10.91 -3.38
N VAL A 89 11.22 9.74 -3.27
CA VAL A 89 9.90 9.57 -2.64
C VAL A 89 10.08 8.70 -1.40
N ALA A 90 9.76 9.27 -0.24
CA ALA A 90 9.68 8.60 1.04
C ALA A 90 8.19 8.38 1.38
N VAL A 91 7.84 7.20 1.85
CA VAL A 91 6.50 6.85 2.29
C VAL A 91 6.59 6.35 3.73
N SER A 92 5.83 7.00 4.62
CA SER A 92 5.48 6.51 5.94
C SER A 92 4.00 6.18 5.89
N ALA A 93 3.62 4.94 6.15
CA ALA A 93 2.24 4.53 6.02
C ALA A 93 1.73 3.86 7.29
N TYR A 94 0.56 4.28 7.75
CA TYR A 94 -0.05 3.86 9.00
C TYR A 94 -1.43 3.28 8.79
N THR A 95 -1.93 2.54 9.79
CA THR A 95 -3.30 2.03 9.84
C THR A 95 -3.92 2.42 11.16
N GLN A 96 -5.20 2.80 11.14
CA GLN A 96 -5.92 3.15 12.35
C GLN A 96 -6.49 1.90 13.02
N ARG A 97 -5.84 1.43 14.10
CA ARG A 97 -6.39 0.31 14.89
C ARG A 97 -7.37 0.83 15.93
N LYS A 98 -8.58 0.28 15.94
CA LYS A 98 -9.56 0.59 16.99
C LYS A 98 -9.10 0.01 18.32
N ILE A 99 -8.70 0.88 19.24
CA ILE A 99 -8.43 0.51 20.63
C ILE A 99 -9.76 0.54 21.40
N SER A 100 -9.89 -0.30 22.43
CA SER A 100 -11.12 -0.40 23.25
C SER A 100 -11.51 0.90 23.96
N SER A 101 -10.61 1.89 24.02
CA SER A 101 -10.84 3.23 24.57
C SER A 101 -11.54 4.19 23.61
N GLY A 102 -11.70 3.85 22.34
CA GLY A 102 -12.36 4.69 21.33
C GLY A 102 -11.47 5.75 20.66
N GLN A 103 -10.21 5.89 21.07
CA GLN A 103 -9.19 6.60 20.29
C GLN A 103 -8.52 5.64 19.30
N ALA A 104 -8.36 6.07 18.05
CA ALA A 104 -7.50 5.41 17.08
C ALA A 104 -6.09 6.01 17.22
N ASP A 105 -5.10 5.16 17.48
CA ASP A 105 -3.69 5.53 17.32
C ASP A 105 -3.24 5.14 15.92
N ASP A 106 -2.38 5.98 15.32
CA ASP A 106 -1.78 5.72 14.02
C ASP A 106 -0.62 4.73 14.20
N ASP A 107 -0.88 3.45 13.90
CA ASP A 107 0.14 2.42 13.85
C ASP A 107 0.84 2.48 12.50
N TYR A 108 2.03 3.10 12.44
CA TYR A 108 2.88 3.04 11.25
C TYR A 108 3.28 1.60 10.98
N VAL A 109 2.95 1.07 9.81
CA VAL A 109 3.11 -0.36 9.46
C VAL A 109 4.02 -0.60 8.26
N ALA A 110 4.32 0.45 7.50
CA ALA A 110 5.18 0.36 6.34
C ALA A 110 6.00 1.64 6.16
N THR A 111 7.29 1.48 5.87
CA THR A 111 8.13 2.59 5.43
C THR A 111 8.99 2.19 4.23
N VAL A 112 9.22 3.13 3.32
CA VAL A 112 10.10 2.95 2.16
C VAL A 112 10.58 4.28 1.63
N GLU A 113 11.82 4.34 1.18
CA GLU A 113 12.37 5.52 0.50
C GLU A 113 13.07 5.11 -0.80
N ILE A 114 12.57 5.59 -1.93
CA ILE A 114 13.09 5.24 -3.26
C ILE A 114 13.59 6.50 -3.97
N SER A 115 14.86 6.48 -4.39
CA SER A 115 15.41 7.54 -5.22
C SER A 115 14.94 7.42 -6.67
N ARG A 116 14.94 8.52 -7.41
CA ARG A 116 14.64 8.55 -8.84
C ARG A 116 15.58 7.65 -9.63
N THR A 117 16.86 7.63 -9.27
CA THR A 117 17.86 6.78 -9.92
C THR A 117 17.54 5.29 -9.76
N ALA A 118 17.10 4.87 -8.57
CA ALA A 118 16.66 3.50 -8.32
C ALA A 118 15.35 3.20 -9.06
N TRP A 119 14.40 4.14 -9.06
CA TRP A 119 13.13 4.01 -9.76
C TRP A 119 13.30 3.84 -11.28
N GLU A 120 14.25 4.57 -11.89
CA GLU A 120 14.50 4.52 -13.33
C GLU A 120 15.14 3.20 -13.81
N GLN A 121 15.65 2.37 -12.89
CA GLN A 121 16.16 1.03 -13.19
C GLN A 121 15.05 -0.03 -13.31
N ILE A 122 13.83 0.29 -12.89
CA ILE A 122 12.69 -0.62 -12.99
C ILE A 122 12.24 -0.69 -14.45
N ASP A 123 12.10 -1.90 -15.00
CA ASP A 123 11.52 -2.08 -16.33
C ASP A 123 10.01 -1.85 -16.31
N ARG A 124 9.62 -0.60 -16.56
CA ARG A 124 8.23 -0.17 -16.60
C ARG A 124 7.43 -0.74 -17.78
N ARG A 125 8.07 -1.41 -18.74
CA ARG A 125 7.37 -2.07 -19.86
C ARG A 125 6.77 -3.41 -19.44
N ALA A 126 7.28 -4.01 -18.36
CA ALA A 126 6.81 -5.27 -17.79
C ALA A 126 6.10 -5.04 -16.45
N MET A 127 5.37 -3.91 -16.30
CA MET A 127 4.78 -3.52 -15.02
C MET A 127 3.77 -4.55 -14.48
N ASP A 128 3.08 -5.25 -15.36
CA ASP A 128 2.13 -6.32 -15.01
C ASP A 128 2.83 -7.58 -14.43
N GLU A 129 4.13 -7.71 -14.63
CA GLU A 129 4.95 -8.82 -14.11
C GLU A 129 5.65 -8.45 -12.79
N ILE A 130 5.54 -7.20 -12.36
CA ILE A 130 6.17 -6.72 -11.12
C ILE A 130 5.34 -7.16 -9.92
N ASP A 131 5.95 -8.01 -9.08
CA ASP A 131 5.45 -8.29 -7.74
C ASP A 131 5.75 -7.08 -6.81
N PRO A 132 4.72 -6.34 -6.34
CA PRO A 132 4.93 -5.10 -5.60
C PRO A 132 5.69 -5.29 -4.30
N GLN A 133 5.42 -6.39 -3.59
CA GLN A 133 6.06 -6.70 -2.31
C GLN A 133 7.56 -6.93 -2.50
N ASN A 134 7.96 -7.74 -3.48
CA ASN A 134 9.36 -8.03 -3.77
C ASN A 134 10.10 -6.80 -4.29
N LEU A 135 9.45 -5.97 -5.11
CA LEU A 135 10.05 -4.73 -5.58
C LEU A 135 10.34 -3.78 -4.40
N LEU A 136 9.33 -3.53 -3.56
CA LEU A 136 9.51 -2.68 -2.36
C LEU A 136 10.60 -3.22 -1.44
N ARG A 137 10.61 -4.53 -1.19
CA ARG A 137 11.65 -5.19 -0.38
C ARG A 137 13.06 -5.01 -0.96
N ARG A 138 13.23 -5.13 -2.28
CA ARG A 138 14.53 -4.90 -2.96
C ARG A 138 15.02 -3.46 -2.80
N HIS A 139 14.09 -2.51 -2.65
CA HIS A 139 14.39 -1.11 -2.39
C HIS A 139 14.40 -0.75 -0.89
N GLY A 140 14.50 -1.75 0.00
CA GLY A 140 14.69 -1.52 1.43
C GLY A 140 13.44 -1.13 2.19
N ALA A 141 12.25 -1.45 1.67
CA ALA A 141 11.01 -1.22 2.42
C ALA A 141 10.96 -2.06 3.71
N CYS A 142 10.58 -1.43 4.81
CA CYS A 142 10.28 -2.09 6.08
C CYS A 142 8.78 -2.38 6.12
N ILE A 143 8.41 -3.60 5.75
CA ILE A 143 7.02 -4.10 5.78
C ILE A 143 7.06 -5.52 6.33
N GLU A 144 6.79 -5.65 7.63
CA GLU A 144 6.87 -6.93 8.33
C GLU A 144 5.50 -7.40 8.80
N THR A 145 5.30 -8.72 8.85
CA THR A 145 4.06 -9.32 9.34
C THR A 145 4.32 -10.30 10.47
N ASN A 146 3.39 -10.40 11.43
CA ASN A 146 3.39 -11.51 12.37
C ASN A 146 2.93 -12.83 11.71
N GLY A 147 2.95 -13.94 12.46
CA GLY A 147 2.51 -15.26 11.97
C GLY A 147 1.04 -15.37 11.54
N ARG A 148 0.23 -14.32 11.74
CA ARG A 148 -1.16 -14.22 11.26
C ARG A 148 -1.30 -13.32 10.03
N GLY A 149 -0.19 -12.76 9.53
CA GLY A 149 -0.15 -11.85 8.39
C GLY A 149 -0.66 -10.43 8.70
N ILE A 150 -0.68 -10.05 9.99
CA ILE A 150 -0.96 -8.67 10.41
C ILE A 150 0.36 -7.89 10.39
N LEU A 151 0.34 -6.68 9.84
CA LEU A 151 1.52 -5.82 9.75
C LEU A 151 2.04 -5.39 11.13
N LEU A 152 3.35 -5.37 11.30
CA LEU A 152 4.04 -4.94 12.52
C LEU A 152 4.35 -3.45 12.48
N VAL A 153 4.40 -2.83 13.66
CA VAL A 153 4.70 -1.40 13.80
C VAL A 153 6.14 -1.10 13.36
N GLN A 154 6.32 -0.01 12.63
CA GLN A 154 7.56 0.51 12.07
C GLN A 154 7.82 1.92 12.60
N GLN A 155 9.07 2.37 12.52
CA GLN A 155 9.41 3.77 12.79
C GLN A 155 9.13 4.62 11.54
N PRO A 156 8.34 5.71 11.64
CA PRO A 156 8.06 6.58 10.50
C PRO A 156 9.32 7.32 10.02
N LEU A 157 9.37 7.59 8.72
CA LEU A 157 10.37 8.47 8.12
C LEU A 157 10.06 9.94 8.47
N GLN A 158 11.10 10.71 8.76
CA GLN A 158 11.04 12.17 9.00
C GLN A 158 11.43 12.98 7.76
#